data_AF-A0A7K3RST3-F1
#
_entry.id   AF-A0A7K3RST3-F1
#
_cell.length_a   1.000
_cell.length_b   1.000
_cell.length_c   1.000
_cell.angle_alpha   90.00
_cell.angle_beta   90.00
_cell.angle_gamma   90.00
#
_symmetry.space_group_name_H-M   'P 1'
#
loop_
_entity.id
_entity.type
_entity.pdbx_description
1 polymer ?
#
loop_
_entity_poly.entity_id
_entity_poly.type
_entity_poly.pdbx_seq_one_letter_code
_entity_poly.pdbx_strand_id
1 'polypeptide(L)'
;GRTVRSAGVPDHLAFAAELERALRPLSLDWYDQESLGAVDLCHAASGGAAALPGLLAKRFFGVPLLVTEHGVPLRAHYLAAASGTPYGAPVRALLAAFHGRLATEIYRQAALVTPGNTHVRRWQQRCGADPAKQRTVYPGMAAERFGPVGEDAERLGAAG
;
A
#
# COMPACT_ATOMS: atom_id res chain seq x y z
N GLY A 1 -12.15 -19.63 -2.29
CA GLY A 1 -11.40 -20.82 -1.84
C GLY A 1 -12.22 -21.59 -0.81
N ARG A 2 -11.93 -22.88 -0.58
CA ARG A 2 -12.68 -23.74 0.36
C ARG A 2 -12.82 -23.12 1.77
N THR A 3 -11.76 -22.45 2.25
CA THR A 3 -11.74 -21.75 3.55
C THR A 3 -12.71 -20.57 3.66
N VAL A 4 -13.04 -19.90 2.54
CA VAL A 4 -14.04 -18.82 2.53
C VAL A 4 -15.46 -19.40 2.56
N ARG A 5 -15.67 -20.56 1.94
CA ARG A 5 -16.97 -21.23 1.90
C ARG A 5 -17.40 -21.78 3.27
N SER A 6 -16.47 -21.92 4.20
CA SER A 6 -16.75 -22.34 5.58
C SER A 6 -17.02 -21.18 6.54
N ALA A 7 -17.10 -19.94 6.06
CA ALA A 7 -17.39 -18.77 6.90
C ALA A 7 -18.82 -18.86 7.47
N GLY A 8 -18.95 -18.69 8.78
CA GLY A 8 -20.24 -18.55 9.46
C GLY A 8 -20.67 -17.09 9.62
N VAL A 9 -21.84 -16.87 10.23
CA VAL A 9 -22.34 -15.51 10.54
C VAL A 9 -21.35 -14.69 11.37
N PRO A 10 -20.72 -15.21 12.44
CA PRO A 10 -19.74 -14.44 13.21
C PRO A 10 -18.52 -14.02 12.38
N ASP A 11 -18.06 -14.87 11.46
CA ASP A 11 -16.95 -14.55 10.56
C ASP A 11 -17.32 -13.40 9.61
N HIS A 12 -18.55 -13.42 9.07
CA HIS A 12 -19.03 -12.35 8.20
C HIS A 12 -19.18 -11.01 8.93
N LEU A 13 -19.67 -11.03 10.18
CA LEU A 13 -19.74 -9.82 11.01
C LEU A 13 -18.35 -9.28 11.34
N ALA A 14 -17.39 -10.16 11.69
CA ALA A 14 -16.01 -9.76 11.92
C ALA A 14 -15.38 -9.15 10.66
N PHE A 15 -15.56 -9.76 9.49
CA PHE A 15 -15.10 -9.22 8.21
C PHE A 15 -15.76 -7.87 7.89
N ALA A 16 -17.06 -7.72 8.15
CA ALA A 16 -17.77 -6.45 7.92
C ALA A 16 -17.23 -5.31 8.81
N ALA A 17 -16.89 -5.59 10.07
CA ALA A 17 -16.27 -4.61 10.97
C ALA A 17 -14.89 -4.15 10.46
N GLU A 18 -14.09 -5.08 9.91
CA GLU A 18 -12.81 -4.74 9.29
C GLU A 18 -12.99 -3.89 8.02
N LEU A 19 -13.97 -4.25 7.20
CA LEU A 19 -14.29 -3.51 5.98
C LEU A 19 -14.77 -2.09 6.31
N GLU A 20 -15.66 -1.94 7.29
CA GLU A 20 -16.12 -0.65 7.78
C GLU A 20 -14.94 0.25 8.15
N ARG A 21 -14.00 -0.25 8.96
CA ARG A 21 -12.82 0.54 9.35
C ARG A 21 -11.97 0.96 8.17
N ALA A 22 -11.80 0.09 7.17
CA ALA A 22 -11.07 0.43 5.96
C ALA A 22 -11.78 1.51 5.12
N LEU A 23 -13.11 1.54 5.15
CA LEU A 23 -13.95 2.47 4.40
C LEU A 23 -14.30 3.75 5.18
N ARG A 24 -14.09 3.79 6.50
CA ARG A 24 -14.46 4.93 7.37
C ARG A 24 -13.94 6.29 6.88
N PRO A 25 -12.71 6.43 6.34
CA PRO A 25 -12.27 7.71 5.78
C PRO A 25 -13.16 8.25 4.63
N LEU A 26 -13.96 7.37 4.02
CA LEU A 26 -14.91 7.68 2.95
C LEU A 26 -16.25 8.25 3.45
N SER A 27 -16.52 8.22 4.75
CA SER A 27 -17.78 8.71 5.32
C SER A 27 -17.79 10.20 5.64
N LEU A 28 -16.66 10.88 5.45
CA LEU A 28 -16.51 12.31 5.68
C LEU A 28 -17.07 13.09 4.47
N ASP A 29 -17.37 14.36 4.62
CA ASP A 29 -18.04 15.21 3.62
C ASP A 29 -17.12 15.84 2.57
N TRP A 30 -15.81 15.62 2.65
CA TRP A 30 -14.80 16.19 1.73
C TRP A 30 -14.76 15.58 0.31
N TYR A 31 -15.70 14.67 -0.03
CA TYR A 31 -15.78 14.02 -1.36
C TYR A 31 -16.67 14.81 -2.34
N ASP A 32 -16.39 16.09 -2.48
CA ASP A 32 -17.08 16.96 -3.42
C ASP A 32 -16.12 17.60 -4.44
N GLN A 33 -16.69 18.35 -5.38
CA GLN A 33 -15.97 19.01 -6.45
C GLN A 33 -15.03 20.12 -5.94
N GLU A 34 -15.36 20.74 -4.80
CA GLU A 34 -14.65 21.89 -4.24
C GLU A 34 -13.50 21.47 -3.31
N SER A 35 -13.52 20.22 -2.85
CA SER A 35 -12.54 19.61 -1.96
C SER A 35 -11.70 18.57 -2.71
N LEU A 36 -12.06 17.28 -2.63
CA LEU A 36 -11.30 16.22 -3.29
C LEU A 36 -11.25 16.36 -4.81
N GLY A 37 -12.30 16.90 -5.43
CA GLY A 37 -12.34 17.16 -6.87
C GLY A 37 -11.51 18.37 -7.31
N ALA A 38 -11.10 19.24 -6.39
CA ALA A 38 -10.33 20.45 -6.69
C ALA A 38 -8.81 20.24 -6.68
N VAL A 39 -8.32 19.06 -6.25
CA VAL A 39 -6.88 18.77 -6.22
C VAL A 39 -6.39 18.30 -7.58
N ASP A 40 -5.13 18.62 -7.92
CA ASP A 40 -4.53 18.19 -9.19
C ASP A 40 -4.09 16.72 -9.18
N LEU A 41 -3.84 16.14 -7.99
CA LEU A 41 -3.28 14.80 -7.83
C LEU A 41 -3.63 14.24 -6.44
N CYS A 42 -4.02 12.96 -6.42
CA CYS A 42 -4.08 12.18 -5.19
C CYS A 42 -2.81 11.32 -5.04
N HIS A 43 -2.09 11.47 -3.92
CA HIS A 43 -0.93 10.64 -3.61
C HIS A 43 -1.22 9.71 -2.43
N ALA A 44 -1.19 8.40 -2.69
CA ALA A 44 -1.31 7.38 -1.67
C ALA A 44 0.07 6.79 -1.31
N ALA A 45 0.41 6.80 -0.03
CA ALA A 45 1.65 6.21 0.49
C ALA A 45 1.58 4.68 0.68
N SER A 46 0.50 4.03 0.23
CA SER A 46 0.39 2.57 0.16
C SER A 46 -0.67 2.12 -0.86
N GLY A 47 -0.52 0.91 -1.42
CA GLY A 47 -1.49 0.27 -2.32
C GLY A 47 -2.64 -0.44 -1.58
N GLY A 48 -3.01 0.05 -0.39
CA GLY A 48 -4.08 -0.49 0.46
C GLY A 48 -5.24 0.48 0.65
N ALA A 49 -5.91 0.43 1.80
CA ALA A 49 -7.06 1.28 2.11
C ALA A 49 -6.77 2.79 1.98
N ALA A 50 -5.51 3.21 2.21
CA ALA A 50 -5.09 4.60 2.04
C ALA A 50 -5.25 5.14 0.59
N ALA A 51 -5.32 4.27 -0.42
CA ALA A 51 -5.52 4.67 -1.80
C ALA A 51 -7.00 4.76 -2.21
N LEU A 52 -7.95 4.37 -1.34
CA LEU A 52 -9.37 4.42 -1.64
C LEU A 52 -9.87 5.83 -2.00
N PRO A 53 -9.50 6.90 -1.26
CA PRO A 53 -9.94 8.23 -1.65
C PRO A 53 -9.44 8.64 -3.04
N GLY A 54 -8.19 8.31 -3.37
CA GLY A 54 -7.62 8.59 -4.69
C GLY A 54 -8.27 7.78 -5.83
N LEU A 55 -8.74 6.55 -5.55
CA LEU A 55 -9.57 5.79 -6.50
C LEU A 55 -10.91 6.49 -6.76
N LEU A 56 -11.56 7.00 -5.71
CA LEU A 56 -12.82 7.74 -5.85
C LEU A 56 -12.60 9.07 -6.57
N ALA A 57 -11.55 9.81 -6.20
CA ALA A 57 -11.18 11.07 -6.85
C ALA A 57 -10.99 10.88 -8.36
N LYS A 58 -10.25 9.83 -8.75
CA LYS A 58 -10.08 9.48 -10.15
C LYS A 58 -11.42 9.13 -10.81
N ARG A 59 -12.24 8.32 -10.15
CA ARG A 59 -13.49 7.80 -10.72
C ARG A 59 -14.53 8.91 -10.95
N PHE A 60 -14.66 9.84 -9.99
CA PHE A 60 -15.71 10.84 -9.99
C PHE A 60 -15.26 12.20 -10.52
N PHE A 61 -13.99 12.56 -10.35
CA PHE A 61 -13.46 13.88 -10.68
C PHE A 61 -12.32 13.85 -11.71
N GLY A 62 -11.87 12.66 -12.13
CA GLY A 62 -10.77 12.52 -13.10
C GLY A 62 -9.37 12.80 -12.51
N VAL A 63 -9.27 13.08 -11.22
CA VAL A 63 -8.02 13.38 -10.53
C VAL A 63 -7.06 12.18 -10.61
N PRO A 64 -5.82 12.34 -11.11
CA PRO A 64 -4.88 11.23 -11.22
C PRO A 64 -4.48 10.68 -9.84
N LEU A 65 -4.19 9.37 -9.80
CA LEU A 65 -3.72 8.66 -8.61
C LEU A 65 -2.24 8.28 -8.76
N LEU A 66 -1.41 8.78 -7.85
CA LEU A 66 -0.03 8.35 -7.63
C LEU A 66 0.03 7.40 -6.42
N VAL A 67 0.69 6.26 -6.55
CA VAL A 67 0.89 5.32 -5.45
C VAL A 67 2.37 5.14 -5.19
N THR A 68 2.82 5.41 -3.96
CA THR A 68 4.19 5.10 -3.52
C THR A 68 4.17 3.99 -2.50
N GLU A 69 5.04 3.00 -2.67
CA GLU A 69 5.17 1.89 -1.73
C GLU A 69 6.64 1.53 -1.50
N HIS A 70 7.10 1.76 -0.27
CA HIS A 70 8.47 1.44 0.13
C HIS A 70 8.63 0.03 0.69
N GLY A 71 7.53 -0.58 1.14
CA GLY A 71 7.46 -1.98 1.59
C GLY A 71 6.50 -2.78 0.71
N VAL A 72 6.41 -4.10 0.95
CA VAL A 72 5.36 -4.97 0.38
C VAL A 72 4.24 -5.10 1.43
N PRO A 73 3.21 -4.25 1.44
CA PRO A 73 2.31 -4.15 2.58
C PRO A 73 1.39 -5.36 2.71
N LEU A 74 1.18 -6.13 1.64
CA LEU A 74 0.35 -7.34 1.71
C LEU A 74 1.01 -8.45 2.54
N ARG A 75 2.32 -8.70 2.39
CA ARG A 75 3.02 -9.73 3.19
C ARG A 75 3.09 -9.33 4.67
N ALA A 76 3.34 -8.06 4.96
CA ALA A 76 3.43 -7.54 6.33
C ALA A 76 2.06 -7.44 7.02
N HIS A 77 0.99 -7.02 6.32
CA HIS A 77 -0.36 -7.01 6.90
C HIS A 77 -0.93 -8.42 7.11
N TYR A 78 -0.64 -9.39 6.22
CA TYR A 78 -1.12 -10.76 6.44
C TYR A 78 -0.35 -11.52 7.51
N LEU A 79 0.95 -11.22 7.71
CA LEU A 79 1.71 -11.79 8.82
C LEU A 79 1.41 -11.09 10.16
N ALA A 80 1.10 -9.79 10.16
CA ALA A 80 0.65 -9.09 11.36
C ALA A 80 -0.76 -9.53 11.81
N ALA A 81 -1.66 -9.84 10.87
CA ALA A 81 -2.93 -10.50 11.15
C ALA A 81 -2.77 -11.97 11.62
N ALA A 82 -1.57 -12.55 11.50
CA ALA A 82 -1.24 -13.84 12.07
C ALA A 82 -0.60 -13.73 13.48
N SER A 83 -0.18 -12.53 13.91
CA SER A 83 0.56 -12.34 15.16
C SER A 83 -0.18 -11.55 16.25
N GLY A 84 -1.42 -11.11 16.03
CA GLY A 84 -2.14 -10.34 17.06
C GLY A 84 -3.65 -10.12 16.92
N THR A 85 -4.31 -10.52 15.83
CA THR A 85 -5.78 -10.43 15.70
C THR A 85 -6.45 -11.78 15.93
N PRO A 86 -7.55 -11.87 16.69
CA PRO A 86 -8.19 -13.14 17.08
C PRO A 86 -9.04 -13.76 15.96
N TYR A 87 -8.76 -13.43 14.70
CA TYR A 87 -9.62 -13.83 13.58
C TYR A 87 -9.40 -15.28 13.19
N GLY A 88 -10.49 -16.03 12.99
CA GLY A 88 -10.46 -17.36 12.42
C GLY A 88 -9.94 -17.40 10.98
N ALA A 89 -9.61 -18.60 10.50
CA ALA A 89 -9.12 -18.80 9.12
C ALA A 89 -10.06 -18.25 8.02
N PRO A 90 -11.41 -18.33 8.13
CA PRO A 90 -12.31 -17.79 7.13
C PRO A 90 -12.21 -16.26 6.99
N VAL A 91 -12.18 -15.53 8.10
CA VAL A 91 -12.04 -14.06 8.12
C VAL A 91 -10.72 -13.63 7.50
N ARG A 92 -9.61 -14.28 7.89
CA ARG A 92 -8.29 -14.00 7.30
C ARG A 92 -8.29 -14.24 5.79
N ALA A 93 -8.95 -15.30 5.33
CA ALA A 93 -9.06 -15.60 3.89
C ALA A 93 -9.91 -14.56 3.14
N LEU A 94 -10.99 -14.06 3.74
CA LEU A 94 -11.82 -12.99 3.18
C LEU A 94 -11.05 -11.67 3.07
N LEU A 95 -10.39 -11.25 4.16
CA LEU A 95 -9.53 -10.05 4.16
C LEU A 95 -8.43 -10.17 3.12
N ALA A 96 -7.81 -11.34 3.00
CA ALA A 96 -6.77 -11.57 2.00
C ALA A 96 -7.29 -11.45 0.56
N ALA A 97 -8.47 -11.99 0.29
CA ALA A 97 -9.10 -11.85 -1.01
C ALA A 97 -9.50 -10.38 -1.29
N PHE A 98 -10.04 -9.67 -0.30
CA PHE A 98 -10.41 -8.26 -0.44
C PHE A 98 -9.20 -7.38 -0.73
N HIS A 99 -8.17 -7.41 0.12
CA HIS A 99 -6.98 -6.57 -0.04
C HIS A 99 -6.19 -6.93 -1.32
N GLY A 100 -6.14 -8.21 -1.69
CA GLY A 100 -5.53 -8.61 -2.97
C GLY A 100 -6.25 -7.97 -4.17
N ARG A 101 -7.59 -8.02 -4.19
CA ARG A 101 -8.39 -7.39 -5.26
C ARG A 101 -8.30 -5.87 -5.24
N LEU A 102 -8.31 -5.27 -4.05
CA LEU A 102 -8.16 -3.83 -3.89
C LEU A 102 -6.81 -3.35 -4.41
N ALA A 103 -5.72 -4.01 -4.03
CA ALA A 103 -4.37 -3.68 -4.54
C ALA A 103 -4.31 -3.79 -6.07
N THR A 104 -4.87 -4.85 -6.65
CA THR A 104 -4.94 -5.00 -8.11
C THR A 104 -5.70 -3.85 -8.78
N GLU A 105 -6.84 -3.44 -8.24
CA GLU A 105 -7.60 -2.31 -8.79
C GLU A 105 -6.83 -1.00 -8.63
N ILE A 106 -6.19 -0.77 -7.48
CA ILE A 106 -5.35 0.41 -7.23
C ILE A 106 -4.24 0.50 -8.28
N TYR A 107 -3.47 -0.56 -8.50
CA TYR A 107 -2.38 -0.51 -9.48
C TYR A 107 -2.87 -0.37 -10.92
N ARG A 108 -4.01 -0.96 -11.25
CA ARG A 108 -4.63 -0.82 -12.56
C ARG A 108 -5.03 0.63 -12.82
N GLN A 109 -5.57 1.30 -11.80
CA GLN A 109 -6.06 2.67 -11.89
C GLN A 109 -5.00 3.74 -11.65
N ALA A 110 -3.91 3.44 -10.97
CA ALA A 110 -2.85 4.41 -10.74
C ALA A 110 -2.35 4.97 -12.09
N ALA A 111 -2.19 6.30 -12.15
CA ALA A 111 -1.51 6.97 -13.25
C ALA A 111 -0.01 6.70 -13.19
N LEU A 112 0.55 6.62 -11.98
CA LEU A 112 1.95 6.28 -11.72
C LEU A 112 2.07 5.49 -10.42
N VAL A 113 2.95 4.49 -10.41
CA VAL A 113 3.30 3.69 -9.22
C VAL A 113 4.81 3.80 -8.98
N THR A 114 5.20 4.18 -7.77
CA THR A 114 6.60 4.34 -7.37
C THR A 114 7.00 3.31 -6.30
N PRO A 115 7.59 2.17 -6.72
CA PRO A 115 8.13 1.20 -5.78
C PRO A 115 9.44 1.71 -5.15
N GLY A 116 9.65 1.41 -3.87
CA GLY A 116 10.87 1.76 -3.13
C GLY A 116 12.09 0.90 -3.48
N ASN A 117 11.89 -0.24 -4.14
CA ASN A 117 12.96 -1.14 -4.57
C ASN A 117 12.46 -2.14 -5.64
N THR A 118 13.39 -2.92 -6.20
CA THR A 118 13.10 -3.93 -7.24
C THR A 118 12.24 -5.09 -6.74
N HIS A 119 12.30 -5.43 -5.45
CA HIS A 119 11.47 -6.48 -4.86
C HIS A 119 10.00 -6.06 -4.82
N VAL A 120 9.71 -4.86 -4.33
CA VAL A 120 8.36 -4.28 -4.31
C VAL A 120 7.81 -4.16 -5.72
N ARG A 121 8.63 -3.66 -6.67
CA ARG A 121 8.23 -3.55 -8.09
C ARG A 121 7.72 -4.87 -8.66
N ARG A 122 8.48 -5.95 -8.48
CA ARG A 122 8.10 -7.30 -8.96
C ARG A 122 6.83 -7.82 -8.31
N TRP A 123 6.62 -7.50 -7.04
CA TRP A 123 5.40 -7.89 -6.35
C TRP A 123 4.17 -7.13 -6.88
N GLN A 124 4.27 -5.81 -7.06
CA GLN A 124 3.21 -5.00 -7.67
C GLN A 124 2.84 -5.49 -9.08
N GLN A 125 3.83 -5.88 -9.89
CA GLN A 125 3.58 -6.47 -11.22
C GLN A 125 2.80 -7.77 -11.15
N ARG A 126 3.11 -8.65 -10.18
CA ARG A 126 2.31 -9.86 -9.93
C ARG A 126 0.87 -9.54 -9.49
N CYS A 127 0.66 -8.39 -8.87
CA CYS A 127 -0.66 -7.88 -8.53
C CYS A 127 -1.34 -7.12 -9.69
N GLY A 128 -0.74 -7.06 -10.88
CA GLY A 128 -1.33 -6.44 -12.08
C GLY A 128 -0.88 -5.01 -12.36
N ALA A 129 0.15 -4.49 -11.68
CA ALA A 129 0.71 -3.18 -12.01
C ALA A 129 1.35 -3.18 -13.41
N ASP A 130 0.98 -2.19 -14.22
CA ASP A 130 1.53 -1.98 -15.54
C ASP A 130 3.01 -1.51 -15.45
N PRO A 131 3.97 -2.26 -16.01
CA PRO A 131 5.37 -1.87 -16.01
C PRO A 131 5.64 -0.49 -16.64
N ALA A 132 4.82 -0.05 -17.59
CA ALA A 132 4.96 1.25 -18.25
C ALA A 132 4.68 2.42 -17.28
N LYS A 133 3.80 2.20 -16.31
CA LYS A 133 3.38 3.15 -15.28
C LYS A 133 4.21 3.06 -13.99
N GLN A 134 5.31 2.28 -13.99
CA GLN A 134 6.16 2.13 -12.82
C GLN A 134 7.46 2.93 -12.94
N ARG A 135 7.82 3.63 -11.86
CA ARG A 135 9.10 4.34 -11.73
C ARG A 135 9.68 4.10 -10.34
N THR A 136 10.75 3.32 -10.23
CA THR A 136 11.37 3.05 -8.93
C THR A 136 11.95 4.33 -8.35
N VAL A 137 11.55 4.67 -7.13
CA VAL A 137 12.09 5.81 -6.37
C VAL A 137 12.61 5.24 -5.06
N TYR A 138 13.92 5.25 -4.88
CA TYR A 138 14.53 4.75 -3.65
C TYR A 138 14.28 5.75 -2.51
N PRO A 139 13.86 5.29 -1.31
CA PRO A 139 13.69 6.18 -0.18
C PRO A 139 15.03 6.82 0.18
N GLY A 140 15.02 8.13 0.46
CA GLY A 140 16.20 8.84 0.94
C GLY A 140 16.62 8.34 2.33
N MET A 141 17.93 8.32 2.58
CA MET A 141 18.49 8.11 3.92
C MET A 141 18.68 9.47 4.58
N ALA A 142 18.26 9.64 5.83
CA ALA A 142 18.54 10.87 6.58
C ALA A 142 20.06 10.94 6.82
N ALA A 143 20.73 11.83 6.09
CA ALA A 143 22.18 11.94 6.03
C ALA A 143 22.79 12.27 7.39
N GLU A 144 22.04 12.94 8.27
CA GLU A 144 22.46 13.35 9.61
C GLU A 144 22.73 12.17 10.54
N ARG A 145 22.23 10.97 10.19
CA ARG A 145 22.47 9.72 10.93
C ARG A 145 23.74 8.97 10.50
N PHE A 146 24.34 9.39 9.39
CA PHE A 146 25.60 8.86 8.89
C PHE A 146 26.64 9.98 8.97
N GLY A 147 27.31 10.08 10.12
CA GLY A 147 28.46 10.97 10.25
C GLY A 147 29.53 10.62 9.20
N PRO A 148 30.33 11.59 8.74
CA PRO A 148 31.40 11.33 7.79
C PRO A 148 32.34 10.27 8.39
N VAL A 149 32.33 9.08 7.81
CA VAL A 149 33.37 8.08 8.06
C VAL A 149 34.58 8.57 7.28
N GLY A 150 35.53 9.19 7.98
CA GLY A 150 36.73 9.77 7.39
C GLY A 150 37.58 8.72 6.68
N GLU A 151 38.14 9.12 5.53
CA GLU A 151 39.19 8.43 4.76
C GLU A 151 40.54 8.33 5.54
N ASP A 152 40.50 8.29 6.87
CA ASP A 152 41.69 8.26 7.72
C ASP A 152 42.21 6.83 7.96
N ALA A 153 41.42 5.81 7.64
CA ALA A 153 41.84 4.41 7.75
C ALA A 153 42.84 4.00 6.65
N GLU A 154 42.89 4.70 5.52
CA GLU A 154 43.81 4.39 4.42
C GLU A 154 45.22 5.02 4.59
N ARG A 155 45.34 6.11 5.38
CA ARG A 155 46.66 6.74 5.61
C ARG A 155 47.50 6.05 6.68
N LEU A 156 46.89 5.31 7.61
CA LEU A 156 47.62 4.57 8.65
C LEU A 156 48.17 3.21 8.17
N GLY A 157 47.79 2.74 6.98
CA GLY A 157 48.33 1.52 6.36
C GLY A 157 49.52 1.72 5.42
N ALA A 158 49.85 2.97 5.06
CA ALA A 158 50.90 3.31 4.10
C ALA A 158 52.22 3.76 4.76
N ALA A 159 52.34 3.67 6.09
CA ALA A 159 53.53 4.07 6.86
C ALA A 159 54.10 2.93 7.73
N GLY A 160 53.85 1.67 7.37
CA GLY A 160 54.40 0.47 8.02
C GLY A 160 55.51 -0.18 7.21
#